data_AF-A0A218YYP2-F1
#
_entry.id   AF-A0A218YYP2-F1
#
_cell.length_a   1.000
_cell.length_b   1.000
_cell.length_c   1.000
_cell.angle_alpha   90.00
_cell.angle_beta   90.00
_cell.angle_gamma   90.00
#
_symmetry.space_group_name_H-M   'P 1'
#
loop_
_entity.id
_entity.type
_entity.pdbx_description
1 polymer ?
#
loop_
_entity_poly.entity_id
_entity_poly.type
_entity_poly.pdbx_seq_one_letter_code
_entity_poly.pdbx_strand_id
1 'polypeptide(L)'
;MVFTQLFLFSLFPAAYAQLSTLALAAGLKYFGTATDNPELPDAPYLALLSDTSDFSQITVGNGQKWQYTQKTEGVWSFELGDEIAALAAKNSQLLRCHTLVWHSQLPDWVSSGYWTKGTLQTVMVNHITEEVTHYKGKCYAWDVVNEALDDSAAAAFRDSPFYKAMGEDFLKIAFDAARAADPDVKLYYNDYNIEYTGAKATNALALVTKLVQAGAPIDGVGAQAHYISGKAPTTSDISANLKKYTALGLEVAITELDVRIKLPSTPEKLAQQATGYASTVQACLDVPGCVGITVWDFSDKYSWIPSVSPGDGAANIMDENFAKKPAYYAMVEVLGGQAGGSNSSNTDVPYPGDNTSTAQKPTTTPKAKGKPTTTPEKKPTTAPEYPTGEKPTTTPKAKGKPTTTPEKKPTTAPEYPTGEKPTTTPKAKGKPTTTPPSWYTQTPRGNGTVPGYRPSSGFPPGTGGFPAGTGAPYPMSTKPANRDVCVY
;
A
#
# COMPACT_ATOMS: atom_id res chain seq x y z
N MET A 1 21.39 -46.63 41.84
CA MET A 1 21.61 -45.45 40.97
C MET A 1 20.74 -45.62 39.75
N VAL A 2 19.75 -44.74 39.55
CA VAL A 2 18.98 -44.65 38.29
C VAL A 2 19.23 -43.23 37.79
N PHE A 3 19.83 -43.10 36.60
CA PHE A 3 20.06 -41.80 35.98
C PHE A 3 18.76 -41.30 35.35
N THR A 4 18.06 -40.42 36.05
CA THR A 4 16.94 -39.67 35.47
C THR A 4 17.52 -38.64 34.50
N GLN A 5 17.43 -38.88 33.19
CA GLN A 5 17.74 -37.86 32.20
C GLN A 5 16.67 -36.76 32.26
N LEU A 6 17.02 -35.65 32.92
CA LEU A 6 16.28 -34.40 32.73
C LEU A 6 16.45 -33.97 31.28
N PHE A 7 15.41 -34.14 30.48
CA PHE A 7 15.22 -33.31 29.30
C PHE A 7 14.96 -31.89 29.78
N LEU A 8 15.99 -31.03 29.72
CA LEU A 8 15.74 -29.60 29.66
C LEU A 8 15.01 -29.34 28.34
N PHE A 9 13.69 -29.21 28.41
CA PHE A 9 13.00 -28.36 27.46
C PHE A 9 13.59 -26.97 27.64
N SER A 10 14.44 -26.55 26.70
CA SER A 10 14.72 -25.14 26.51
C SER A 10 13.40 -24.46 26.27
N LEU A 11 12.89 -23.79 27.31
CA LEU A 11 11.95 -22.70 27.16
C LEU A 11 12.66 -21.64 26.33
N PHE A 12 12.57 -21.77 25.00
CA PHE A 12 12.62 -20.60 24.15
C PHE A 12 11.58 -19.65 24.76
N PRO A 13 11.95 -18.45 25.23
CA PRO A 13 10.94 -17.46 25.54
C PRO A 13 10.10 -17.35 24.28
N ALA A 14 8.78 -17.56 24.40
CA ALA A 14 7.88 -17.53 23.26
C ALA A 14 8.20 -16.24 22.50
N ALA A 15 8.77 -16.39 21.30
CA ALA A 15 9.41 -15.27 20.65
C ALA A 15 8.32 -14.22 20.45
N TYR A 16 8.41 -13.13 21.21
CA TYR A 16 7.58 -11.96 20.99
C TYR A 16 7.87 -11.61 19.54
N ALA A 17 6.89 -11.88 18.70
CA ALA A 17 7.07 -11.82 17.29
C ALA A 17 7.03 -10.35 16.86
N GLN A 18 7.88 -10.03 15.89
CA GLN A 18 8.30 -8.67 15.56
C GLN A 18 8.44 -8.59 14.04
N LEU A 19 7.32 -8.38 13.33
CA LEU A 19 7.28 -8.39 11.87
C LEU A 19 8.28 -7.40 11.26
N SER A 20 8.34 -6.17 11.78
CA SER A 20 9.29 -5.15 11.37
C SER A 20 10.75 -5.56 11.69
N THR A 21 11.06 -6.02 12.91
CA THR A 21 12.42 -6.46 13.24
C THR A 21 12.92 -7.56 12.31
N LEU A 22 12.05 -8.54 12.00
CA LEU A 22 12.38 -9.64 11.12
C LEU A 22 12.46 -9.20 9.64
N ALA A 23 11.61 -8.29 9.19
CA ALA A 23 11.68 -7.70 7.86
C ALA A 23 12.98 -6.92 7.62
N LEU A 24 13.40 -6.11 8.60
CA LEU A 24 14.69 -5.41 8.58
C LEU A 24 15.86 -6.39 8.55
N ALA A 25 15.81 -7.46 9.37
CA ALA A 25 16.84 -8.51 9.38
C ALA A 25 16.88 -9.33 8.07
N ALA A 26 15.75 -9.47 7.37
CA ALA A 26 15.65 -10.09 6.06
C ALA A 26 16.00 -9.14 4.89
N GLY A 27 16.36 -7.87 5.16
CA GLY A 27 16.83 -6.90 4.17
C GLY A 27 15.78 -5.98 3.57
N LEU A 28 14.53 -6.02 4.04
CA LEU A 28 13.50 -5.03 3.68
C LEU A 28 13.76 -3.71 4.43
N LYS A 29 13.21 -2.59 3.95
CA LYS A 29 13.26 -1.28 4.63
C LYS A 29 12.23 -1.15 5.76
N TYR A 30 11.12 -1.88 5.68
CA TYR A 30 10.05 -1.85 6.68
C TYR A 30 9.11 -3.07 6.59
N PHE A 31 8.46 -3.35 7.71
CA PHE A 31 7.10 -3.89 7.73
C PHE A 31 6.20 -2.84 8.37
N GLY A 32 5.01 -2.62 7.85
CA GLY A 32 4.12 -1.54 8.28
C GLY A 32 2.63 -1.85 8.14
N THR A 33 1.82 -0.85 8.46
CA THR A 33 0.36 -0.98 8.45
C THR A 33 -0.33 0.35 8.15
N ALA A 34 -1.51 0.31 7.52
CA ALA A 34 -2.38 1.48 7.44
C ALA A 34 -3.13 1.72 8.77
N THR A 35 -3.58 2.95 8.98
CA THR A 35 -4.45 3.36 10.09
C THR A 35 -5.27 4.59 9.68
N ASP A 36 -6.35 4.87 10.39
CA ASP A 36 -7.20 6.04 10.23
C ASP A 36 -7.51 6.73 11.58
N ASN A 37 -7.78 8.04 11.51
CA ASN A 37 -7.95 8.89 12.70
C ASN A 37 -8.98 8.38 13.75
N PRO A 38 -10.12 7.76 13.38
CA PRO A 38 -11.09 7.25 14.35
C PRO A 38 -10.61 6.10 15.24
N GLU A 39 -9.48 5.46 14.90
CA GLU A 39 -8.93 4.29 15.60
C GLU A 39 -7.99 4.69 16.74
N LEU A 40 -7.29 5.82 16.58
CA LEU A 40 -6.28 6.33 17.50
C LEU A 40 -6.74 6.52 18.96
N PRO A 41 -8.03 6.83 19.27
CA PRO A 41 -8.53 6.86 20.64
C PRO A 41 -8.61 5.50 21.36
N ASP A 42 -8.53 4.38 20.64
CA ASP A 42 -8.49 3.04 21.23
C ASP A 42 -7.07 2.73 21.73
N ALA A 43 -6.86 2.85 23.05
CA ALA A 43 -5.53 2.73 23.63
C ALA A 43 -4.85 1.36 23.39
N PRO A 44 -5.54 0.20 23.46
CA PRO A 44 -4.99 -1.08 23.01
C PRO A 44 -4.53 -1.08 21.53
N TYR A 45 -5.34 -0.55 20.61
CA TYR A 45 -4.96 -0.42 19.20
C TYR A 45 -3.73 0.47 19.02
N LEU A 46 -3.75 1.68 19.60
CA LEU A 46 -2.66 2.65 19.48
C LEU A 46 -1.35 2.13 20.08
N ALA A 47 -1.40 1.31 21.14
CA ALA A 47 -0.24 0.66 21.72
C ALA A 47 0.41 -0.35 20.77
N LEU A 48 -0.40 -1.13 20.03
CA LEU A 48 0.09 -2.08 19.02
C LEU A 48 0.59 -1.37 17.76
N LEU A 49 -0.14 -0.36 17.28
CA LEU A 49 0.28 0.49 16.15
C LEU A 49 1.61 1.22 16.43
N SER A 50 1.87 1.56 17.70
CA SER A 50 3.12 2.19 18.15
C SER A 50 4.25 1.21 18.49
N ASP A 51 4.00 -0.11 18.43
CA ASP A 51 5.05 -1.12 18.62
C ASP A 51 5.89 -1.24 17.34
N THR A 52 6.99 -0.50 17.30
CA THR A 52 7.89 -0.46 16.14
C THR A 52 8.62 -1.77 15.85
N SER A 53 8.53 -2.74 16.76
CA SER A 53 9.03 -4.10 16.53
C SER A 53 8.12 -4.90 15.58
N ASP A 54 6.80 -4.63 15.59
CA ASP A 54 5.86 -5.14 14.58
C ASP A 54 5.71 -4.16 13.39
N PHE A 55 5.62 -2.83 13.62
CA PHE A 55 5.36 -1.84 12.55
C PHE A 55 6.34 -0.65 12.54
N SER A 56 7.32 -0.63 11.64
CA SER A 56 8.25 0.50 11.42
C SER A 56 7.80 1.48 10.33
N GLN A 57 6.61 1.30 9.78
CA GLN A 57 6.03 2.18 8.76
C GLN A 57 4.51 2.26 8.95
N ILE A 58 3.94 3.45 8.74
CA ILE A 58 2.49 3.65 8.72
C ILE A 58 2.00 4.36 7.45
N THR A 59 0.79 4.03 7.02
CA THR A 59 0.11 4.65 5.86
C THR A 59 -1.15 5.38 6.32
N VAL A 60 -1.39 6.58 5.79
CA VAL A 60 -2.63 7.33 6.06
C VAL A 60 -3.79 6.71 5.28
N GLY A 61 -4.73 6.04 5.97
CA GLY A 61 -5.82 5.31 5.32
C GLY A 61 -6.85 6.21 4.61
N ASN A 62 -7.14 7.40 5.16
CA ASN A 62 -8.10 8.35 4.56
C ASN A 62 -7.69 9.83 4.63
N GLY A 63 -7.08 10.30 5.70
CA GLY A 63 -6.84 11.74 5.96
C GLY A 63 -6.06 12.55 4.90
N GLN A 64 -5.42 11.90 3.93
CA GLN A 64 -4.68 12.47 2.79
C GLN A 64 -5.36 12.24 1.41
N LYS A 65 -6.60 11.75 1.38
CA LYS A 65 -7.37 11.65 0.13
C LYS A 65 -8.10 12.98 -0.15
N TRP A 66 -8.18 13.36 -1.43
CA TRP A 66 -8.64 14.67 -1.89
C TRP A 66 -9.93 15.19 -1.22
N GLN A 67 -10.95 14.36 -0.98
CA GLN A 67 -12.19 14.80 -0.30
C GLN A 67 -11.99 15.35 1.13
N TYR A 68 -10.90 14.97 1.80
CA TYR A 68 -10.54 15.44 3.14
C TYR A 68 -9.62 16.65 3.07
N THR A 69 -8.62 16.62 2.21
CA THR A 69 -7.61 17.69 2.14
C THR A 69 -8.05 18.93 1.38
N GLN A 70 -8.97 18.80 0.41
CA GLN A 70 -9.52 19.92 -0.35
C GLN A 70 -11.03 19.77 -0.65
N LYS A 71 -11.82 19.57 0.40
CA LYS A 71 -13.29 19.40 0.33
C LYS A 71 -14.02 20.52 -0.44
N THR A 72 -13.47 21.72 -0.45
CA THR A 72 -13.97 22.87 -1.23
C THR A 72 -12.80 23.50 -1.96
N GLU A 73 -12.99 23.90 -3.22
CA GLU A 73 -11.93 24.46 -4.05
C GLU A 73 -11.20 25.61 -3.35
N GLY A 74 -9.88 25.52 -3.26
CA GLY A 74 -9.03 26.52 -2.59
C GLY A 74 -9.08 26.53 -1.05
N VAL A 75 -9.84 25.64 -0.41
CA VAL A 75 -9.92 25.51 1.06
C VAL A 75 -9.26 24.21 1.51
N TRP A 76 -8.15 24.34 2.25
CA TRP A 76 -7.30 23.23 2.66
C TRP A 76 -7.56 22.78 4.09
N SER A 77 -7.44 21.47 4.33
CA SER A 77 -7.57 20.86 5.67
C SER A 77 -6.63 19.66 5.80
N PHE A 78 -5.45 19.88 6.37
CA PHE A 78 -4.45 18.82 6.56
C PHE A 78 -4.50 18.16 7.96
N GLU A 79 -5.41 18.58 8.85
CA GLU A 79 -5.47 18.14 10.26
C GLU A 79 -5.44 16.61 10.44
N LEU A 80 -6.21 15.87 9.62
CA LEU A 80 -6.31 14.41 9.70
C LEU A 80 -4.99 13.71 9.30
N GLY A 81 -4.36 14.13 8.19
CA GLY A 81 -3.09 13.56 7.78
C GLY A 81 -1.90 14.01 8.64
N ASP A 82 -1.92 15.23 9.20
CA ASP A 82 -0.91 15.70 10.14
C ASP A 82 -0.95 14.95 11.48
N GLU A 83 -2.12 14.52 11.97
CA GLU A 83 -2.21 13.70 13.18
C GLU A 83 -1.47 12.36 13.03
N ILE A 84 -1.67 11.67 11.90
CA ILE A 84 -0.99 10.40 11.60
C ILE A 84 0.49 10.64 11.26
N ALA A 85 0.83 11.71 10.53
CA ALA A 85 2.23 12.08 10.28
C ALA A 85 3.00 12.42 11.56
N ALA A 86 2.34 13.05 12.54
CA ALA A 86 2.91 13.32 13.87
C ALA A 86 3.11 12.04 14.68
N LEU A 87 2.19 11.05 14.57
CA LEU A 87 2.38 9.73 15.16
C LEU A 87 3.59 9.00 14.56
N ALA A 88 3.71 8.99 13.23
CA ALA A 88 4.86 8.40 12.53
C ALA A 88 6.18 9.02 13.02
N ALA A 89 6.26 10.35 13.02
CA ALA A 89 7.45 11.09 13.46
C ALA A 89 7.79 10.83 14.93
N LYS A 90 6.78 10.82 15.82
CA LYS A 90 6.95 10.53 17.26
C LYS A 90 7.55 9.13 17.50
N ASN A 91 7.10 8.14 16.74
CA ASN A 91 7.52 6.76 16.86
C ASN A 91 8.75 6.42 15.99
N SER A 92 9.27 7.37 15.19
CA SER A 92 10.31 7.14 14.18
C SER A 92 9.93 6.09 13.12
N GLN A 93 8.64 5.97 12.81
CA GLN A 93 8.11 5.14 11.73
C GLN A 93 8.23 5.89 10.39
N LEU A 94 8.49 5.17 9.30
CA LEU A 94 8.37 5.72 7.95
C LEU A 94 6.90 6.06 7.66
N LEU A 95 6.64 7.15 6.93
CA LEU A 95 5.30 7.51 6.49
C LEU A 95 5.14 7.22 5.00
N ARG A 96 4.17 6.40 4.61
CA ARG A 96 3.67 6.37 3.23
C ARG A 96 2.46 7.29 3.14
N CYS A 97 2.53 8.25 2.24
CA CYS A 97 1.49 9.24 2.03
C CYS A 97 0.57 8.79 0.88
N HIS A 98 -0.75 8.87 1.11
CA HIS A 98 -1.74 8.19 0.27
C HIS A 98 -3.08 8.95 0.28
N THR A 99 -3.60 9.45 -0.85
CA THR A 99 -3.09 9.41 -2.23
C THR A 99 -3.61 10.62 -3.00
N LEU A 100 -2.80 11.14 -3.93
CA LEU A 100 -3.02 12.43 -4.58
C LEU A 100 -4.06 12.38 -5.72
N VAL A 101 -4.00 11.36 -6.58
CA VAL A 101 -4.89 11.26 -7.75
C VAL A 101 -5.54 9.88 -7.80
N TRP A 102 -6.81 9.82 -7.41
CA TRP A 102 -7.62 8.61 -7.44
C TRP A 102 -9.03 8.92 -7.96
N HIS A 103 -9.69 7.93 -8.58
CA HIS A 103 -11.05 8.09 -9.09
C HIS A 103 -12.12 8.13 -7.99
N SER A 104 -11.81 7.58 -6.81
CA SER A 104 -12.68 7.50 -5.65
C SER A 104 -12.27 8.54 -4.59
N GLN A 105 -13.18 8.79 -3.63
CA GLN A 105 -12.97 9.76 -2.54
C GLN A 105 -12.52 11.16 -3.02
N LEU A 106 -13.07 11.59 -4.16
CA LEU A 106 -12.96 12.94 -4.70
C LEU A 106 -14.02 13.86 -4.10
N PRO A 107 -13.72 15.15 -3.87
CA PRO A 107 -14.73 16.11 -3.47
C PRO A 107 -15.72 16.38 -4.63
N ASP A 108 -16.98 16.67 -4.30
CA ASP A 108 -18.09 16.80 -5.28
C ASP A 108 -17.79 17.77 -6.44
N TRP A 109 -17.06 18.86 -6.15
CA TRP A 109 -16.72 19.87 -7.14
C TRP A 109 -15.72 19.37 -8.20
N VAL A 110 -14.88 18.37 -7.87
CA VAL A 110 -14.01 17.67 -8.84
C VAL A 110 -14.78 16.57 -9.56
N SER A 111 -15.51 15.72 -8.82
CA SER A 111 -16.19 14.55 -9.40
C SER A 111 -17.33 14.91 -10.34
N SER A 112 -18.04 16.01 -10.06
CA SER A 112 -19.20 16.49 -10.82
C SER A 112 -18.92 17.77 -11.62
N GLY A 113 -17.66 18.22 -11.66
CA GLY A 113 -17.25 19.43 -12.38
C GLY A 113 -17.27 19.27 -13.92
N TYR A 114 -17.57 20.36 -14.63
CA TYR A 114 -17.49 20.41 -16.09
C TYR A 114 -16.08 20.81 -16.53
N TRP A 115 -15.27 19.80 -16.85
CA TRP A 115 -13.84 19.97 -17.08
C TRP A 115 -13.44 20.03 -18.56
N THR A 116 -12.58 20.99 -18.89
CA THR A 116 -11.68 20.93 -20.04
C THR A 116 -10.31 20.40 -19.62
N LYS A 117 -9.49 19.95 -20.58
CA LYS A 117 -8.09 19.54 -20.36
C LYS A 117 -7.33 20.55 -19.49
N GLY A 118 -7.30 21.81 -19.92
CA GLY A 118 -6.53 22.87 -19.25
C GLY A 118 -7.05 23.22 -17.85
N THR A 119 -8.37 23.25 -17.65
CA THR A 119 -8.96 23.59 -16.34
C THR A 119 -8.70 22.50 -15.30
N LEU A 120 -8.93 21.21 -15.63
CA LEU A 120 -8.68 20.13 -14.67
C LEU A 120 -7.18 19.87 -14.48
N GLN A 121 -6.35 20.08 -15.51
CA GLN A 121 -4.89 20.07 -15.35
C GLN A 121 -4.44 21.11 -14.31
N THR A 122 -4.92 22.36 -14.38
CA THR A 122 -4.61 23.39 -13.38
C THR A 122 -5.04 22.99 -11.98
N VAL A 123 -6.28 22.48 -11.83
CA VAL A 123 -6.82 22.01 -10.55
C VAL A 123 -6.01 20.85 -9.97
N MET A 124 -5.68 19.84 -10.77
CA MET A 124 -4.91 18.67 -10.34
C MET A 124 -3.47 19.01 -9.99
N VAL A 125 -2.80 19.85 -10.79
CA VAL A 125 -1.44 20.32 -10.47
C VAL A 125 -1.44 21.14 -9.19
N ASN A 126 -2.44 22.01 -8.98
CA ASN A 126 -2.58 22.78 -7.75
C ASN A 126 -2.85 21.87 -6.53
N HIS A 127 -3.69 20.84 -6.69
CA HIS A 127 -3.93 19.82 -5.65
C HIS A 127 -2.64 19.15 -5.19
N ILE A 128 -1.91 18.56 -6.14
CA ILE A 128 -0.64 17.88 -5.90
C ILE A 128 0.39 18.84 -5.29
N THR A 129 0.50 20.06 -5.82
CA THR A 129 1.54 21.01 -5.38
C THR A 129 1.36 21.40 -3.93
N GLU A 130 0.15 21.80 -3.51
CA GLU A 130 -0.10 22.26 -2.14
C GLU A 130 0.01 21.12 -1.13
N GLU A 131 -0.56 19.94 -1.44
CA GLU A 131 -0.52 18.80 -0.52
C GLU A 131 0.90 18.20 -0.38
N VAL A 132 1.62 17.98 -1.49
CA VAL A 132 3.01 17.49 -1.42
C VAL A 132 3.93 18.51 -0.76
N THR A 133 3.70 19.81 -0.95
CA THR A 133 4.48 20.86 -0.26
C THR A 133 4.23 20.84 1.26
N HIS A 134 2.99 20.61 1.70
CA HIS A 134 2.65 20.53 3.13
C HIS A 134 3.27 19.31 3.84
N TYR A 135 3.38 18.17 3.14
CA TYR A 135 4.01 16.95 3.66
C TYR A 135 5.49 16.78 3.24
N LYS A 136 6.11 17.80 2.65
CA LYS A 136 7.49 17.76 2.17
C LYS A 136 8.48 17.29 3.24
N GLY A 137 9.27 16.27 2.92
CA GLY A 137 10.23 15.67 3.85
C GLY A 137 9.62 14.90 5.05
N LYS A 138 8.28 14.79 5.15
CA LYS A 138 7.60 13.88 6.10
C LYS A 138 7.37 12.49 5.50
N CYS A 139 7.04 12.44 4.20
CA CYS A 139 6.76 11.21 3.47
C CYS A 139 8.04 10.49 3.03
N TYR A 140 8.13 9.17 3.24
CA TYR A 140 9.08 8.31 2.52
C TYR A 140 8.66 8.15 1.05
N ALA A 141 7.36 7.94 0.84
CA ALA A 141 6.77 7.71 -0.48
C ALA A 141 5.38 8.36 -0.59
N TRP A 142 5.01 8.73 -1.81
CA TRP A 142 3.66 9.11 -2.21
C TRP A 142 3.08 8.11 -3.21
N ASP A 143 1.87 7.62 -2.95
CA ASP A 143 1.02 7.04 -4.00
C ASP A 143 0.44 8.21 -4.83
N VAL A 144 1.08 8.52 -5.96
CA VAL A 144 0.77 9.71 -6.77
C VAL A 144 -0.48 9.49 -7.61
N VAL A 145 -0.56 8.33 -8.27
CA VAL A 145 -1.75 7.90 -9.01
C VAL A 145 -2.15 6.52 -8.50
N ASN A 146 -3.40 6.40 -8.08
CA ASN A 146 -3.99 5.16 -7.61
C ASN A 146 -5.01 4.61 -8.63
N GLU A 147 -4.95 3.32 -8.92
CA GLU A 147 -5.98 2.53 -9.63
C GLU A 147 -6.48 3.12 -10.96
N ALA A 148 -5.54 3.55 -11.82
CA ALA A 148 -5.87 4.15 -13.12
C ALA A 148 -6.51 3.15 -14.10
N LEU A 149 -6.46 1.84 -13.82
CA LEU A 149 -7.05 0.78 -14.64
C LEU A 149 -8.30 0.18 -14.00
N ASP A 150 -9.27 -0.19 -14.82
CA ASP A 150 -10.48 -0.91 -14.41
C ASP A 150 -10.29 -2.44 -14.36
N ASP A 151 -11.31 -3.14 -13.83
CA ASP A 151 -11.37 -4.61 -13.79
C ASP A 151 -12.19 -5.20 -14.95
N SER A 152 -12.36 -4.46 -16.06
CA SER A 152 -13.00 -5.02 -17.25
C SER A 152 -12.12 -6.13 -17.86
N ALA A 153 -12.69 -6.96 -18.74
CA ALA A 153 -11.91 -7.97 -19.45
C ALA A 153 -10.76 -7.38 -20.30
N ALA A 154 -10.84 -6.09 -20.64
CA ALA A 154 -9.80 -5.35 -21.34
C ALA A 154 -8.81 -4.64 -20.40
N ALA A 155 -9.11 -4.54 -19.10
CA ALA A 155 -8.41 -3.72 -18.10
C ALA A 155 -8.05 -2.33 -18.63
N ALA A 156 -9.07 -1.59 -19.04
CA ALA A 156 -8.95 -0.30 -19.71
C ALA A 156 -8.63 0.81 -18.70
N PHE A 157 -8.28 2.00 -19.21
CA PHE A 157 -8.23 3.18 -18.36
C PHE A 157 -9.59 3.45 -17.74
N ARG A 158 -9.59 3.58 -16.41
CA ARG A 158 -10.79 3.74 -15.61
C ARG A 158 -11.49 5.05 -15.92
N ASP A 159 -12.81 5.00 -16.04
CA ASP A 159 -13.62 6.19 -16.20
C ASP A 159 -13.50 7.11 -14.97
N SER A 160 -12.87 8.26 -15.17
CA SER A 160 -12.54 9.25 -14.14
C SER A 160 -12.55 10.66 -14.74
N PRO A 161 -12.75 11.73 -13.94
CA PRO A 161 -12.66 13.10 -14.44
C PRO A 161 -11.31 13.38 -15.12
N PHE A 162 -10.22 12.86 -14.56
CA PHE A 162 -8.85 13.03 -15.08
C PHE A 162 -8.69 12.41 -16.47
N TYR A 163 -9.05 11.13 -16.64
CA TYR A 163 -8.95 10.45 -17.93
C TYR A 163 -9.90 11.05 -18.97
N LYS A 164 -11.13 11.40 -18.58
CA LYS A 164 -12.11 12.10 -19.45
C LYS A 164 -11.58 13.44 -19.99
N ALA A 165 -10.90 14.22 -19.16
CA ALA A 165 -10.42 15.56 -19.55
C ALA A 165 -9.06 15.56 -20.24
N MET A 166 -8.16 14.63 -19.90
CA MET A 166 -6.74 14.67 -20.28
C MET A 166 -6.25 13.47 -21.10
N GLY A 167 -7.00 12.36 -21.19
CA GLY A 167 -6.49 11.10 -21.73
C GLY A 167 -5.40 10.51 -20.82
N GLU A 168 -4.40 9.80 -21.36
CA GLU A 168 -3.30 9.25 -20.55
C GLU A 168 -2.39 10.33 -19.93
N ASP A 169 -2.43 11.57 -20.44
CA ASP A 169 -1.49 12.65 -20.06
C ASP A 169 -1.55 13.01 -18.56
N PHE A 170 -2.69 12.80 -17.88
CA PHE A 170 -2.82 13.13 -16.45
C PHE A 170 -1.80 12.39 -15.60
N LEU A 171 -1.40 11.18 -16.01
CA LEU A 171 -0.42 10.36 -15.30
C LEU A 171 0.91 11.11 -15.19
N LYS A 172 1.54 11.46 -16.32
CA LYS A 172 2.84 12.14 -16.33
C LYS A 172 2.73 13.52 -15.68
N ILE A 173 1.65 14.26 -15.94
CA ILE A 173 1.40 15.57 -15.32
C ILE A 173 1.40 15.46 -13.79
N ALA A 174 0.78 14.41 -13.23
CA ALA A 174 0.74 14.20 -11.79
C ALA A 174 2.13 13.89 -11.20
N PHE A 175 2.89 12.99 -11.83
CA PHE A 175 4.28 12.70 -11.42
C PHE A 175 5.20 13.92 -11.52
N ASP A 176 5.11 14.69 -12.62
CA ASP A 176 5.90 15.91 -12.83
C ASP A 176 5.59 16.96 -11.75
N ALA A 177 4.31 17.15 -11.40
CA ALA A 177 3.89 18.08 -10.35
C ALA A 177 4.37 17.64 -8.96
N ALA A 178 4.25 16.35 -8.63
CA ALA A 178 4.69 15.82 -7.34
C ALA A 178 6.21 15.97 -7.15
N ARG A 179 7.01 15.67 -8.18
CA ARG A 179 8.48 15.85 -8.15
C ARG A 179 8.89 17.31 -8.03
N ALA A 180 8.12 18.23 -8.63
CA ALA A 180 8.40 19.66 -8.53
C ALA A 180 8.17 20.20 -7.11
N ALA A 181 7.16 19.68 -6.40
CA ALA A 181 6.87 20.04 -5.01
C ALA A 181 7.89 19.44 -4.03
N ASP A 182 8.16 18.13 -4.12
CA ASP A 182 9.19 17.43 -3.32
C ASP A 182 10.14 16.63 -4.22
N PRO A 183 11.39 17.11 -4.43
CA PRO A 183 12.41 16.40 -5.19
C PRO A 183 12.88 15.08 -4.58
N ASP A 184 12.76 14.89 -3.26
CA ASP A 184 13.45 13.81 -2.53
C ASP A 184 12.52 12.62 -2.18
N VAL A 185 11.21 12.83 -2.17
CA VAL A 185 10.21 11.77 -1.89
C VAL A 185 10.13 10.73 -3.02
N LYS A 186 9.82 9.48 -2.68
CA LYS A 186 9.60 8.42 -3.67
C LYS A 186 8.20 8.49 -4.27
N LEU A 187 8.08 8.48 -5.60
CA LEU A 187 6.81 8.62 -6.31
C LEU A 187 6.34 7.26 -6.89
N TYR A 188 5.17 6.80 -6.46
CA TYR A 188 4.61 5.49 -6.82
C TYR A 188 3.35 5.58 -7.69
N TYR A 189 3.21 4.61 -8.61
CA TYR A 189 1.91 4.18 -9.14
C TYR A 189 1.41 3.01 -8.29
N ASN A 190 0.16 3.03 -7.83
CA ASN A 190 -0.39 2.01 -6.93
C ASN A 190 -1.69 1.42 -7.50
N ASP A 191 -1.85 0.09 -7.46
CA ASP A 191 -3.03 -0.60 -8.02
C ASP A 191 -3.18 -2.02 -7.44
N TYR A 192 -4.39 -2.57 -7.50
CA TYR A 192 -4.71 -3.96 -7.15
C TYR A 192 -4.82 -4.87 -8.39
N ASN A 193 -4.81 -6.18 -8.14
CA ASN A 193 -4.88 -7.25 -9.13
C ASN A 193 -3.69 -7.30 -10.12
N ILE A 194 -2.66 -6.46 -9.94
CA ILE A 194 -1.43 -6.46 -10.76
C ILE A 194 -0.45 -7.58 -10.36
N GLU A 195 -0.74 -8.29 -9.27
CA GLU A 195 0.01 -9.41 -8.72
C GLU A 195 -0.39 -10.74 -9.40
N TYR A 196 -1.60 -10.80 -9.95
CA TYR A 196 -2.10 -11.93 -10.75
C TYR A 196 -1.55 -11.93 -12.18
N THR A 197 -1.71 -13.07 -12.88
CA THR A 197 -1.56 -13.10 -14.34
C THR A 197 -2.83 -12.58 -15.02
N GLY A 198 -2.71 -11.90 -16.16
CA GLY A 198 -3.85 -11.45 -16.96
C GLY A 198 -3.74 -10.03 -17.51
N ALA A 199 -4.87 -9.50 -17.97
CA ALA A 199 -4.96 -8.21 -18.67
C ALA A 199 -4.50 -7.04 -17.80
N LYS A 200 -4.97 -6.93 -16.54
CA LYS A 200 -4.65 -5.78 -15.69
C LYS A 200 -3.15 -5.70 -15.34
N ALA A 201 -2.51 -6.80 -14.96
CA ALA A 201 -1.07 -6.85 -14.76
C ALA A 201 -0.27 -6.53 -16.04
N THR A 202 -0.75 -6.97 -17.21
CA THR A 202 -0.12 -6.67 -18.51
C THR A 202 -0.23 -5.18 -18.86
N ASN A 203 -1.41 -4.59 -18.66
CA ASN A 203 -1.69 -3.19 -18.98
C ASN A 203 -1.05 -2.23 -17.97
N ALA A 204 -0.98 -2.59 -16.68
CA ALA A 204 -0.27 -1.83 -15.66
C ALA A 204 1.23 -1.76 -15.99
N LEU A 205 1.83 -2.88 -16.39
CA LEU A 205 3.21 -2.89 -16.87
C LEU A 205 3.39 -2.02 -18.13
N ALA A 206 2.46 -2.09 -19.09
CA ALA A 206 2.53 -1.25 -20.29
C ALA A 206 2.40 0.25 -19.98
N LEU A 207 1.50 0.62 -19.05
CA LEU A 207 1.31 1.98 -18.53
C LEU A 207 2.60 2.49 -17.86
N VAL A 208 3.15 1.74 -16.92
CA VAL A 208 4.39 2.10 -16.21
C VAL A 208 5.58 2.17 -17.19
N THR A 209 5.67 1.25 -18.15
CA THR A 209 6.69 1.28 -19.21
C THR A 209 6.60 2.56 -20.06
N LYS A 210 5.38 2.98 -20.45
CA LYS A 210 5.15 4.26 -21.15
C LYS A 210 5.62 5.45 -20.31
N LEU A 211 5.33 5.47 -19.00
CA LEU A 211 5.75 6.55 -18.10
C LEU A 211 7.26 6.67 -18.00
N VAL A 212 7.96 5.54 -17.80
CA VAL A 212 9.43 5.50 -17.78
C VAL A 212 10.01 5.96 -19.13
N GLN A 213 9.48 5.47 -20.25
CA GLN A 213 9.90 5.88 -21.60
C GLN A 213 9.63 7.36 -21.91
N ALA A 214 8.57 7.94 -21.34
CA ALA A 214 8.25 9.35 -21.46
C ALA A 214 9.06 10.26 -20.51
N GLY A 215 9.95 9.71 -19.68
CA GLY A 215 10.71 10.45 -18.68
C GLY A 215 9.84 11.04 -17.57
N ALA A 216 8.78 10.33 -17.16
CA ALA A 216 8.06 10.65 -15.93
C ALA A 216 8.96 10.33 -14.70
N PRO A 217 8.97 11.16 -13.64
CA PRO A 217 9.81 10.97 -12.48
C PRO A 217 9.26 9.93 -11.48
N ILE A 218 8.81 8.77 -11.99
CA ILE A 218 8.33 7.64 -11.20
C ILE A 218 9.50 6.85 -10.59
N ASP A 219 9.43 6.53 -9.29
CA ASP A 219 10.44 5.72 -8.59
C ASP A 219 10.00 4.28 -8.35
N GLY A 220 8.69 4.02 -8.28
CA GLY A 220 8.20 2.72 -7.84
C GLY A 220 6.79 2.34 -8.25
N VAL A 221 6.46 1.06 -8.02
CA VAL A 221 5.11 0.50 -8.20
C VAL A 221 4.65 -0.20 -6.92
N GLY A 222 3.47 0.21 -6.43
CA GLY A 222 2.77 -0.38 -5.30
C GLY A 222 1.80 -1.45 -5.79
N ALA A 223 1.89 -2.63 -5.20
CA ALA A 223 0.97 -3.73 -5.39
C ALA A 223 0.10 -3.85 -4.13
N GLN A 224 -1.18 -3.50 -4.23
CA GLN A 224 -2.09 -3.44 -3.10
C GLN A 224 -2.23 -4.80 -2.40
N ALA A 225 -2.25 -5.91 -3.15
CA ALA A 225 -2.33 -7.27 -2.63
C ALA A 225 -3.61 -7.60 -1.81
N HIS A 226 -4.75 -6.99 -2.13
CA HIS A 226 -6.07 -7.39 -1.61
C HIS A 226 -6.53 -8.74 -2.21
N TYR A 227 -6.59 -9.79 -1.41
CA TYR A 227 -6.93 -11.14 -1.88
C TYR A 227 -8.19 -11.72 -1.26
N ILE A 228 -8.63 -12.86 -1.81
CA ILE A 228 -9.63 -13.75 -1.20
C ILE A 228 -8.89 -14.99 -0.70
N SER A 229 -9.20 -15.43 0.53
CA SER A 229 -8.71 -16.70 1.09
C SER A 229 -8.90 -17.86 0.11
N GLY A 230 -7.82 -18.60 -0.17
CA GLY A 230 -7.82 -19.71 -1.13
C GLY A 230 -7.77 -19.29 -2.60
N LYS A 231 -7.61 -17.99 -2.90
CA LYS A 231 -7.45 -17.43 -4.26
C LYS A 231 -6.33 -16.40 -4.37
N ALA A 232 -5.46 -16.27 -3.38
CA ALA A 232 -4.24 -15.46 -3.51
C ALA A 232 -3.35 -16.04 -4.64
N PRO A 233 -2.64 -15.19 -5.42
CA PRO A 233 -1.69 -15.64 -6.43
C PRO A 233 -0.50 -16.37 -5.79
N THR A 234 0.20 -17.20 -6.57
CA THR A 234 1.36 -17.94 -6.02
C THR A 234 2.55 -17.01 -5.82
N THR A 235 3.48 -17.37 -4.93
CA THR A 235 4.78 -16.69 -4.75
C THR A 235 5.50 -16.45 -6.09
N SER A 236 5.40 -17.41 -7.02
CA SER A 236 6.01 -17.31 -8.35
C SER A 236 5.31 -16.28 -9.23
N ASP A 237 3.97 -16.18 -9.19
CA ASP A 237 3.21 -15.21 -10.00
C ASP A 237 3.46 -13.78 -9.50
N ILE A 238 3.38 -13.57 -8.18
CA ILE A 238 3.64 -12.27 -7.53
C ILE A 238 5.06 -11.83 -7.86
N SER A 239 6.07 -12.65 -7.55
CA SER A 239 7.47 -12.26 -7.75
C SER A 239 7.82 -12.10 -9.23
N ALA A 240 7.22 -12.86 -10.14
CA ALA A 240 7.40 -12.68 -11.58
C ALA A 240 6.77 -11.38 -12.09
N ASN A 241 5.64 -10.93 -11.55
CA ASN A 241 5.07 -9.62 -11.88
C ASN A 241 5.91 -8.47 -11.30
N LEU A 242 6.29 -8.54 -10.02
CA LEU A 242 7.15 -7.55 -9.37
C LEU A 242 8.50 -7.36 -10.08
N LYS A 243 9.14 -8.46 -10.52
CA LYS A 243 10.39 -8.45 -11.31
C LYS A 243 10.29 -7.69 -12.63
N LYS A 244 9.10 -7.54 -13.23
CA LYS A 244 8.92 -6.77 -14.47
C LYS A 244 9.06 -5.28 -14.23
N TYR A 245 8.64 -4.78 -13.06
CA TYR A 245 8.81 -3.38 -12.67
C TYR A 245 10.25 -3.08 -12.23
N THR A 246 10.89 -3.97 -11.45
CA THR A 246 12.29 -3.76 -11.07
C THR A 246 13.25 -3.86 -12.27
N ALA A 247 12.89 -4.60 -13.32
CA ALA A 247 13.58 -4.58 -14.61
C ALA A 247 13.47 -3.25 -15.38
N LEU A 248 12.53 -2.35 -15.03
CA LEU A 248 12.46 -0.98 -15.52
C LEU A 248 13.32 0.00 -14.68
N GLY A 249 14.02 -0.48 -13.65
CA GLY A 249 14.80 0.34 -12.73
C GLY A 249 14.01 0.92 -11.55
N LEU A 250 12.79 0.44 -11.32
CA LEU A 250 11.89 0.93 -10.27
C LEU A 250 11.99 0.10 -8.97
N GLU A 251 11.72 0.73 -7.83
CA GLU A 251 11.41 0.04 -6.57
C GLU A 251 10.00 -0.58 -6.65
N VAL A 252 9.73 -1.61 -5.86
CA VAL A 252 8.36 -2.15 -5.68
C VAL A 252 8.03 -2.34 -4.21
N ALA A 253 6.75 -2.28 -3.85
CA ALA A 253 6.29 -2.50 -2.48
C ALA A 253 4.94 -3.22 -2.46
N ILE A 254 4.69 -3.97 -1.39
CA ILE A 254 3.36 -4.45 -1.06
C ILE A 254 2.70 -3.38 -0.18
N THR A 255 1.56 -2.84 -0.59
CA THR A 255 1.06 -1.55 -0.07
C THR A 255 -0.22 -1.62 0.77
N GLU A 256 -1.08 -2.63 0.57
CA GLU A 256 -2.42 -2.68 1.19
C GLU A 256 -2.84 -4.14 1.53
N LEU A 257 -1.91 -4.99 1.96
CA LEU A 257 -2.13 -6.45 2.04
C LEU A 257 -3.23 -6.83 3.05
N ASP A 258 -4.33 -7.37 2.53
CA ASP A 258 -5.35 -8.11 3.25
C ASP A 258 -5.78 -9.38 2.50
N VAL A 259 -6.32 -10.37 3.23
CA VAL A 259 -6.77 -11.63 2.62
C VAL A 259 -8.12 -12.03 3.18
N ARG A 260 -9.20 -11.47 2.63
CA ARG A 260 -10.55 -11.65 3.19
C ARG A 260 -11.07 -13.07 3.14
N ILE A 261 -11.83 -13.42 4.18
CA ILE A 261 -12.49 -14.72 4.35
C ILE A 261 -13.99 -14.56 4.14
N LYS A 262 -14.60 -15.47 3.35
CA LYS A 262 -16.07 -15.56 3.32
C LYS A 262 -16.57 -16.12 4.64
N LEU A 263 -17.33 -15.33 5.41
CA LEU A 263 -17.72 -15.67 6.77
C LEU A 263 -18.71 -16.87 6.81
N PRO A 264 -18.74 -17.67 7.89
CA PRO A 264 -17.84 -17.60 9.06
C PRO A 264 -16.41 -18.04 8.74
N SER A 265 -15.45 -17.53 9.50
CA SER A 265 -14.08 -18.05 9.52
C SER A 265 -14.07 -19.49 10.06
N THR A 266 -13.22 -20.33 9.48
CA THR A 266 -12.99 -21.72 9.91
C THR A 266 -11.49 -21.98 9.91
N PRO A 267 -10.98 -23.01 10.62
CA PRO A 267 -9.55 -23.32 10.66
C PRO A 267 -8.94 -23.50 9.26
N GLU A 268 -9.67 -24.10 8.31
CA GLU A 268 -9.23 -24.31 6.92
C GLU A 268 -9.10 -22.99 6.17
N LYS A 269 -10.05 -22.07 6.35
CA LYS A 269 -10.01 -20.73 5.75
C LYS A 269 -8.90 -19.87 6.37
N LEU A 270 -8.68 -19.97 7.68
CA LEU A 270 -7.56 -19.29 8.37
C LEU A 270 -6.20 -19.81 7.91
N ALA A 271 -6.08 -21.12 7.63
CA ALA A 271 -4.86 -21.70 7.04
C ALA A 271 -4.64 -21.21 5.60
N GLN A 272 -5.68 -21.18 4.76
CA GLN A 272 -5.62 -20.63 3.40
C GLN A 272 -5.28 -19.12 3.39
N GLN A 273 -5.83 -18.36 4.32
CA GLN A 273 -5.46 -16.96 4.55
C GLN A 273 -3.97 -16.84 4.88
N ALA A 274 -3.47 -17.67 5.81
CA ALA A 274 -2.06 -17.67 6.20
C ALA A 274 -1.13 -18.00 5.02
N THR A 275 -1.52 -18.93 4.14
CA THR A 275 -0.79 -19.17 2.88
C THR A 275 -0.71 -17.92 1.99
N GLY A 276 -1.81 -17.17 1.84
CA GLY A 276 -1.83 -15.94 1.04
C GLY A 276 -0.86 -14.87 1.56
N TYR A 277 -0.88 -14.63 2.88
CA TYR A 277 0.08 -13.73 3.54
C TYR A 277 1.52 -14.22 3.37
N ALA A 278 1.83 -15.48 3.70
CA ALA A 278 3.18 -16.03 3.59
C ALA A 278 3.73 -16.01 2.16
N SER A 279 2.92 -16.39 1.16
CA SER A 279 3.31 -16.34 -0.26
C SER A 279 3.65 -14.92 -0.72
N THR A 280 2.95 -13.92 -0.21
CA THR A 280 3.17 -12.51 -0.57
C THR A 280 4.44 -11.95 0.09
N VAL A 281 4.67 -12.29 1.36
CA VAL A 281 5.92 -11.93 2.06
C VAL A 281 7.13 -12.57 1.36
N GLN A 282 7.08 -13.87 1.08
CA GLN A 282 8.16 -14.57 0.37
C GLN A 282 8.38 -13.95 -1.02
N ALA A 283 7.32 -13.60 -1.74
CA ALA A 283 7.44 -13.01 -3.06
C ALA A 283 8.12 -11.64 -3.06
N CYS A 284 7.97 -10.85 -2.00
CA CYS A 284 8.73 -9.61 -1.84
C CYS A 284 10.21 -9.91 -1.57
N LEU A 285 10.52 -10.85 -0.65
CA LEU A 285 11.90 -11.28 -0.37
C LEU A 285 12.62 -11.87 -1.60
N ASP A 286 11.89 -12.54 -2.49
CA ASP A 286 12.40 -13.15 -3.72
C ASP A 286 12.73 -12.13 -4.84
N VAL A 287 12.47 -10.83 -4.62
CA VAL A 287 12.57 -9.76 -5.62
C VAL A 287 13.53 -8.67 -5.13
N PRO A 288 14.79 -8.65 -5.63
CA PRO A 288 15.66 -7.51 -5.46
C PRO A 288 14.98 -6.24 -5.99
N GLY A 289 14.81 -5.24 -5.12
CA GLY A 289 14.04 -4.03 -5.39
C GLY A 289 12.64 -4.00 -4.74
N CYS A 290 12.15 -5.11 -4.15
CA CYS A 290 11.01 -5.03 -3.24
C CYS A 290 11.47 -4.45 -1.89
N VAL A 291 10.94 -3.29 -1.51
CA VAL A 291 11.49 -2.51 -0.39
C VAL A 291 10.74 -2.68 0.93
N GLY A 292 9.50 -3.16 0.92
CA GLY A 292 8.71 -3.29 2.14
C GLY A 292 7.30 -3.77 1.91
N ILE A 293 6.63 -4.04 3.04
CA ILE A 293 5.31 -4.67 3.09
C ILE A 293 4.44 -3.89 4.07
N THR A 294 3.22 -3.60 3.66
CA THR A 294 2.20 -2.89 4.43
C THR A 294 0.93 -3.75 4.46
N VAL A 295 0.31 -3.93 5.63
CA VAL A 295 -1.04 -4.53 5.76
C VAL A 295 -2.12 -3.46 5.92
N TRP A 296 -3.28 -3.63 5.31
CA TRP A 296 -4.35 -2.60 5.32
C TRP A 296 -5.19 -2.65 6.60
N ASP A 297 -4.69 -1.94 7.61
CA ASP A 297 -4.88 -2.20 9.03
C ASP A 297 -4.38 -3.62 9.45
N PHE A 298 -4.14 -3.82 10.74
CA PHE A 298 -3.63 -5.07 11.30
C PHE A 298 -4.68 -5.88 12.07
N SER A 299 -5.85 -5.32 12.41
CA SER A 299 -6.91 -5.98 13.16
C SER A 299 -8.23 -6.08 12.38
N ASP A 300 -8.90 -7.23 12.51
CA ASP A 300 -10.25 -7.44 11.97
C ASP A 300 -11.29 -6.46 12.53
N LYS A 301 -11.01 -5.79 13.66
CA LYS A 301 -11.86 -4.79 14.30
C LYS A 301 -12.10 -3.55 13.44
N TYR A 302 -11.08 -3.13 12.68
CA TYR A 302 -11.06 -1.89 11.90
C TYR A 302 -10.94 -2.13 10.39
N SER A 303 -10.81 -3.40 9.97
CA SER A 303 -10.78 -3.77 8.56
C SER A 303 -11.95 -3.18 7.77
N TRP A 304 -11.63 -2.52 6.66
CA TRP A 304 -12.59 -1.94 5.72
C TRP A 304 -13.53 -2.98 5.07
N ILE A 305 -13.08 -4.24 4.96
CA ILE A 305 -13.69 -5.30 4.16
C ILE A 305 -15.20 -5.51 4.41
N PRO A 306 -15.71 -5.59 5.66
CA PRO A 306 -17.14 -5.85 5.89
C PRO A 306 -18.06 -4.74 5.37
N SER A 307 -17.53 -3.52 5.19
CA SER A 307 -18.29 -2.37 4.67
C SER A 307 -18.39 -2.39 3.13
N VAL A 308 -17.32 -2.84 2.43
CA VAL A 308 -17.24 -2.88 0.96
C VAL A 308 -17.66 -4.23 0.37
N SER A 309 -17.58 -5.32 1.15
CA SER A 309 -17.97 -6.67 0.73
C SER A 309 -18.79 -7.38 1.84
N PRO A 310 -20.11 -7.10 1.93
CA PRO A 310 -20.95 -7.65 2.99
C PRO A 310 -20.92 -9.18 3.11
N GLY A 311 -20.59 -9.65 4.32
CA GLY A 311 -20.45 -11.07 4.65
C GLY A 311 -19.10 -11.69 4.23
N ASP A 312 -18.17 -10.89 3.69
CA ASP A 312 -16.73 -11.17 3.78
C ASP A 312 -16.19 -10.41 5.01
N GLY A 313 -15.04 -10.84 5.53
CA GLY A 313 -14.40 -10.22 6.69
C GLY A 313 -13.23 -11.05 7.18
N ALA A 314 -12.88 -10.88 8.47
CA ALA A 314 -11.78 -11.58 9.12
C ALA A 314 -10.48 -11.57 8.28
N ALA A 315 -10.17 -10.44 7.64
CA ALA A 315 -9.19 -10.32 6.56
C ALA A 315 -7.75 -10.07 7.03
N ASN A 316 -7.58 -9.54 8.25
CA ASN A 316 -6.33 -8.96 8.74
C ASN A 316 -5.52 -9.97 9.58
N ILE A 317 -4.38 -9.55 10.14
CA ILE A 317 -3.41 -10.45 10.79
C ILE A 317 -3.68 -10.68 12.29
N MET A 318 -4.51 -9.84 12.90
CA MET A 318 -5.06 -10.01 14.24
C MET A 318 -6.58 -10.01 14.20
N ASP A 319 -7.24 -10.68 15.15
CA ASP A 319 -8.69 -10.71 15.26
C ASP A 319 -9.27 -9.40 15.84
N GLU A 320 -10.58 -9.35 16.05
CA GLU A 320 -11.29 -8.20 16.61
C GLU A 320 -10.96 -7.89 18.08
N ASN A 321 -10.25 -8.81 18.77
CA ASN A 321 -9.75 -8.68 20.14
C ASN A 321 -8.22 -8.49 20.17
N PHE A 322 -7.60 -8.24 19.01
CA PHE A 322 -6.16 -8.10 18.80
C PHE A 322 -5.34 -9.39 19.06
N ALA A 323 -5.96 -10.57 19.05
CA ALA A 323 -5.22 -11.83 19.11
C ALA A 323 -4.57 -12.14 17.76
N LYS A 324 -3.27 -12.47 17.78
CA LYS A 324 -2.47 -12.81 16.58
C LYS A 324 -3.02 -14.09 15.92
N LYS A 325 -3.43 -14.00 14.64
CA LYS A 325 -4.03 -15.10 13.85
C LYS A 325 -2.94 -15.98 13.21
N PRO A 326 -3.28 -17.17 12.65
CA PRO A 326 -2.32 -17.99 11.91
C PRO A 326 -1.55 -17.25 10.80
N ALA A 327 -2.20 -16.27 10.16
CA ALA A 327 -1.58 -15.39 9.17
C ALA A 327 -0.39 -14.61 9.70
N TYR A 328 -0.51 -14.03 10.90
CA TYR A 328 0.57 -13.31 11.56
C TYR A 328 1.80 -14.22 11.76
N TYR A 329 1.60 -15.43 12.29
CA TYR A 329 2.69 -16.37 12.55
C TYR A 329 3.34 -16.92 11.27
N ALA A 330 2.57 -17.11 10.20
CA ALA A 330 3.11 -17.57 8.91
C ALA A 330 4.03 -16.51 8.26
N MET A 331 3.75 -15.22 8.43
CA MET A 331 4.68 -14.16 8.00
C MET A 331 5.96 -14.14 8.84
N VAL A 332 5.84 -14.32 10.16
CA VAL A 332 6.98 -14.41 11.10
C VAL A 332 7.91 -15.56 10.73
N GLU A 333 7.36 -16.72 10.36
CA GLU A 333 8.12 -17.89 9.92
C GLU A 333 8.91 -17.60 8.63
N VAL A 334 8.27 -17.00 7.62
CA VAL A 334 8.93 -16.62 6.36
C VAL A 334 10.05 -15.60 6.57
N LEU A 335 9.77 -14.50 7.32
CA LEU A 335 10.76 -13.46 7.59
C LEU A 335 11.93 -14.00 8.44
N GLY A 336 11.63 -14.80 9.46
CA GLY A 336 12.62 -15.43 10.34
C GLY A 336 13.49 -16.47 9.63
N GLY A 337 12.92 -17.25 8.71
CA GLY A 337 13.65 -18.20 7.87
C GLY A 337 14.69 -17.50 6.99
N GLN A 338 14.32 -16.38 6.35
CA GLN A 338 15.25 -15.60 5.53
C GLN A 338 16.33 -14.90 6.37
N ALA A 339 15.94 -14.29 7.51
CA ALA A 339 16.88 -13.65 8.43
C ALA A 339 17.92 -14.64 9.00
N GLY A 340 17.50 -15.87 9.33
CA GLY A 340 18.41 -16.94 9.75
C GLY A 340 19.28 -17.50 8.61
N GLY A 341 18.73 -17.59 7.40
CA GLY A 341 19.43 -18.05 6.19
C GLY A 341 20.61 -17.17 5.78
N SER A 342 20.56 -15.87 6.12
CA SER A 342 21.67 -14.92 5.87
C SER A 342 22.98 -15.27 6.60
N ASN A 343 22.93 -16.14 7.62
CA ASN A 343 24.08 -16.38 8.50
C ASN A 343 24.40 -17.87 8.76
N SER A 344 23.96 -18.80 7.90
CA SER A 344 24.32 -20.22 8.02
C SER A 344 24.58 -20.91 6.68
N SER A 345 25.85 -21.10 6.37
CA SER A 345 26.28 -22.10 5.40
C SER A 345 26.11 -23.51 5.96
N ASN A 346 25.19 -24.29 5.38
CA ASN A 346 25.21 -25.75 5.30
C ASN A 346 25.34 -26.56 6.62
N THR A 347 24.20 -27.02 7.16
CA THR A 347 24.11 -28.33 7.85
C THR A 347 22.75 -28.98 7.64
N ASP A 348 22.71 -30.09 6.88
CA ASP A 348 21.59 -31.03 6.91
C ASP A 348 21.41 -31.65 8.31
N VAL A 349 20.18 -31.68 8.84
CA VAL A 349 19.79 -32.56 9.95
C VAL A 349 18.37 -33.10 9.68
N PRO A 350 18.16 -34.42 9.58
CA PRO A 350 16.85 -34.99 9.23
C PRO A 350 15.92 -35.17 10.43
N TYR A 351 14.61 -35.00 10.22
CA TYR A 351 13.57 -35.26 11.22
C TYR A 351 12.99 -36.69 11.08
N PRO A 352 12.63 -37.39 12.19
CA PRO A 352 12.22 -38.80 12.15
C PRO A 352 10.70 -39.06 12.05
N GLY A 353 10.34 -40.26 11.58
CA GLY A 353 8.97 -40.81 11.54
C GLY A 353 8.32 -40.67 10.15
N ASP A 354 7.72 -41.68 9.53
CA ASP A 354 7.54 -43.09 9.90
C ASP A 354 7.58 -43.96 8.63
N ASN A 355 8.00 -45.22 8.75
CA ASN A 355 7.49 -46.25 7.83
C ASN A 355 7.65 -47.68 8.35
N THR A 356 6.51 -48.36 8.46
CA THR A 356 6.41 -49.80 8.63
C THR A 356 6.78 -50.53 7.33
N SER A 357 7.72 -51.47 7.35
CA SER A 357 7.54 -52.78 6.67
C SER A 357 8.66 -53.77 7.00
N THR A 358 8.35 -55.06 6.88
CA THR A 358 9.18 -56.22 7.21
C THR A 358 10.32 -56.49 6.21
N ALA A 359 11.43 -57.05 6.69
CA ALA A 359 12.60 -57.40 5.88
C ALA A 359 12.56 -58.82 5.30
N GLN A 360 13.10 -59.03 4.08
CA GLN A 360 14.19 -60.02 3.88
C GLN A 360 14.94 -59.92 2.52
N LYS A 361 16.25 -60.26 2.64
CA LYS A 361 17.40 -60.47 1.73
C LYS A 361 17.30 -60.64 0.19
N PRO A 362 18.46 -60.55 -0.53
CA PRO A 362 18.56 -60.34 -1.99
C PRO A 362 19.16 -61.51 -2.81
N THR A 363 19.08 -61.43 -4.15
CA THR A 363 19.88 -62.27 -5.07
C THR A 363 20.19 -61.61 -6.44
N THR A 364 21.49 -61.46 -6.71
CA THR A 364 22.26 -61.63 -7.98
C THR A 364 21.69 -61.26 -9.38
N THR A 365 22.48 -60.47 -10.13
CA THR A 365 22.45 -60.29 -11.61
C THR A 365 22.98 -61.53 -12.37
N PRO A 366 22.76 -61.66 -13.70
CA PRO A 366 23.83 -61.27 -14.65
C PRO A 366 23.43 -60.67 -16.02
N LYS A 367 24.40 -59.96 -16.62
CA LYS A 367 24.47 -59.25 -17.93
C LYS A 367 24.02 -59.99 -19.21
N ALA A 368 23.54 -59.20 -20.19
CA ALA A 368 23.96 -59.21 -21.61
C ALA A 368 23.54 -57.89 -22.31
N LYS A 369 24.44 -56.99 -22.74
CA LYS A 369 25.19 -56.89 -24.02
C LYS A 369 24.48 -56.11 -25.15
N GLY A 370 25.01 -54.93 -25.48
CA GLY A 370 24.73 -54.14 -26.70
C GLY A 370 25.55 -52.84 -26.71
N LYS A 371 26.55 -52.73 -27.60
CA LYS A 371 27.46 -51.57 -27.78
C LYS A 371 27.34 -51.08 -29.25
N PRO A 372 28.02 -50.01 -29.74
CA PRO A 372 27.34 -48.92 -30.44
C PRO A 372 27.86 -48.68 -31.87
N THR A 373 27.36 -47.64 -32.54
CA THR A 373 27.99 -47.11 -33.76
C THR A 373 28.01 -45.57 -33.74
N THR A 374 29.03 -44.98 -34.35
CA THR A 374 29.46 -43.58 -34.24
C THR A 374 29.21 -42.74 -35.51
N THR A 375 28.90 -41.45 -35.34
CA THR A 375 29.49 -40.21 -35.94
C THR A 375 30.07 -40.29 -37.39
N PRO A 376 29.88 -39.29 -38.31
CA PRO A 376 30.10 -37.86 -38.00
C PRO A 376 29.35 -36.72 -38.76
N GLU A 377 29.20 -35.60 -38.04
CA GLU A 377 29.46 -34.17 -38.38
C GLU A 377 29.38 -33.64 -39.84
N LYS A 378 28.59 -32.56 -40.05
CA LYS A 378 29.02 -31.37 -40.84
C LYS A 378 28.18 -30.10 -40.61
N LYS A 379 28.86 -28.94 -40.60
CA LYS A 379 28.34 -27.54 -40.56
C LYS A 379 28.19 -26.98 -42.00
N PRO A 380 27.22 -26.09 -42.28
CA PRO A 380 27.56 -24.70 -42.70
C PRO A 380 26.52 -23.65 -42.15
N THR A 381 26.82 -22.41 -41.72
CA THR A 381 27.08 -21.16 -42.51
C THR A 381 26.20 -21.03 -43.79
N THR A 382 25.37 -20.02 -44.06
CA THR A 382 25.54 -18.54 -44.04
C THR A 382 24.18 -17.79 -44.10
N ALA A 383 24.15 -16.48 -43.82
CA ALA A 383 23.12 -15.52 -44.31
C ALA A 383 23.54 -14.97 -45.70
N PRO A 384 22.65 -14.41 -46.56
CA PRO A 384 21.96 -13.11 -46.36
C PRO A 384 20.44 -13.21 -46.71
N GLU A 385 19.62 -12.24 -47.17
CA GLU A 385 19.78 -10.84 -47.66
C GLU A 385 18.45 -10.03 -47.56
N TYR A 386 18.44 -8.76 -48.00
CA TYR A 386 17.25 -7.89 -48.17
C TYR A 386 16.76 -7.84 -49.62
N PRO A 387 15.51 -7.38 -49.87
CA PRO A 387 15.19 -6.62 -51.07
C PRO A 387 14.66 -5.19 -50.79
N THR A 388 15.18 -4.24 -51.56
CA THR A 388 14.77 -2.82 -51.62
C THR A 388 14.01 -2.50 -52.91
N GLY A 389 13.12 -1.50 -52.87
CA GLY A 389 12.48 -0.89 -54.06
C GLY A 389 11.23 -1.64 -54.57
N GLU A 390 10.32 -1.01 -55.32
CA GLU A 390 10.24 0.40 -55.74
C GLU A 390 8.79 0.80 -56.05
N LYS A 391 8.56 2.10 -56.28
CA LYS A 391 7.26 2.76 -56.49
C LYS A 391 6.66 2.45 -57.87
N PRO A 392 5.33 2.61 -58.06
CA PRO A 392 4.86 3.31 -59.26
C PRO A 392 3.92 4.48 -58.96
N THR A 393 4.11 5.57 -59.71
CA THR A 393 3.29 6.79 -59.65
C THR A 393 2.40 6.83 -60.89
N THR A 394 1.09 7.04 -60.76
CA THR A 394 0.25 7.61 -61.83
C THR A 394 -0.90 8.46 -61.29
N THR A 395 -1.22 9.53 -62.01
CA THR A 395 -2.33 10.48 -61.83
C THR A 395 -2.40 11.31 -63.13
N PRO A 396 -3.40 12.17 -63.40
CA PRO A 396 -4.86 12.09 -63.20
C PRO A 396 -5.62 12.12 -64.55
N LYS A 397 -6.97 12.09 -64.54
CA LYS A 397 -7.80 12.78 -65.55
C LYS A 397 -9.10 13.31 -64.94
N ALA A 398 -9.59 14.44 -65.46
CA ALA A 398 -10.50 15.36 -64.78
C ALA A 398 -11.89 15.50 -65.44
N LYS A 399 -12.84 16.12 -64.71
CA LYS A 399 -14.04 16.93 -65.11
C LYS A 399 -14.90 17.16 -63.83
N GLY A 400 -15.45 18.33 -63.48
CA GLY A 400 -15.32 19.70 -64.01
C GLY A 400 -16.06 20.77 -63.12
N LYS A 401 -15.57 22.02 -63.18
CA LYS A 401 -16.06 23.36 -62.70
C LYS A 401 -17.59 23.67 -62.86
N PRO A 402 -18.12 24.87 -62.48
CA PRO A 402 -17.90 25.80 -61.32
C PRO A 402 -19.16 26.63 -60.86
N THR A 403 -19.06 27.45 -59.78
CA THR A 403 -19.47 28.91 -59.70
C THR A 403 -19.17 29.53 -58.31
N THR A 404 -18.21 30.48 -58.18
CA THR A 404 -18.34 31.96 -57.94
C THR A 404 -18.98 32.40 -56.59
N THR A 405 -18.26 32.77 -55.51
CA THR A 405 -17.66 34.11 -55.09
C THR A 405 -18.63 35.33 -55.09
N PRO A 406 -18.51 36.38 -54.22
CA PRO A 406 -17.38 36.75 -53.33
C PRO A 406 -17.65 37.35 -51.90
N GLU A 407 -16.56 37.45 -51.12
CA GLU A 407 -16.13 38.44 -50.08
C GLU A 407 -17.12 39.20 -49.14
N LYS A 408 -16.77 39.26 -47.83
CA LYS A 408 -16.09 40.42 -47.19
C LYS A 408 -15.73 40.24 -45.70
N LYS A 409 -14.69 40.98 -45.25
CA LYS A 409 -14.26 41.22 -43.84
C LYS A 409 -14.51 42.71 -43.52
N PRO A 410 -14.91 43.11 -42.29
CA PRO A 410 -13.97 43.75 -41.32
C PRO A 410 -14.28 43.44 -39.83
N THR A 411 -13.32 43.08 -38.97
CA THR A 411 -12.71 43.94 -37.91
C THR A 411 -13.56 45.08 -37.32
N THR A 412 -13.89 45.01 -36.02
CA THR A 412 -13.34 45.85 -34.91
C THR A 412 -13.87 45.40 -33.53
N ALA A 413 -13.19 45.81 -32.44
CA ALA A 413 -13.63 45.63 -31.04
C ALA A 413 -14.44 46.85 -30.53
N PRO A 414 -14.97 46.78 -29.30
CA PRO A 414 -14.84 47.95 -28.40
C PRO A 414 -14.40 47.59 -26.97
N GLU A 415 -13.83 48.59 -26.29
CA GLU A 415 -13.42 48.57 -24.88
C GLU A 415 -14.55 49.04 -23.91
N TYR A 416 -14.29 48.80 -22.63
CA TYR A 416 -15.00 49.10 -21.36
C TYR A 416 -15.95 50.32 -21.26
N PRO A 417 -16.78 50.34 -20.20
CA PRO A 417 -16.37 51.18 -19.06
C PRO A 417 -16.46 50.52 -17.68
N THR A 418 -15.64 51.04 -16.76
CA THR A 418 -15.70 50.84 -15.30
C THR A 418 -16.90 51.56 -14.67
N GLY A 419 -17.52 51.01 -13.63
CA GLY A 419 -18.46 51.80 -12.81
C GLY A 419 -19.31 51.06 -11.78
N GLU A 420 -19.01 51.31 -10.51
CA GLU A 420 -19.93 51.38 -9.36
C GLU A 420 -20.63 50.11 -8.77
N LYS A 421 -20.88 50.25 -7.47
CA LYS A 421 -21.31 49.25 -6.50
C LYS A 421 -22.74 49.55 -6.06
N PRO A 422 -23.69 48.60 -6.06
CA PRO A 422 -24.96 48.75 -5.36
C PRO A 422 -24.91 48.06 -3.99
N THR A 423 -24.95 48.84 -2.91
CA THR A 423 -25.37 48.34 -1.60
C THR A 423 -26.89 48.31 -1.51
N THR A 424 -27.51 47.12 -1.46
CA THR A 424 -28.91 46.96 -1.05
C THR A 424 -29.10 45.70 -0.19
N THR A 425 -29.52 45.89 1.05
CA THR A 425 -30.07 44.82 1.90
C THR A 425 -31.58 44.72 1.66
N PRO A 426 -32.14 43.50 1.57
CA PRO A 426 -33.43 43.29 2.19
C PRO A 426 -33.58 41.96 2.94
N LYS A 427 -33.92 42.09 4.22
CA LYS A 427 -34.84 41.28 5.04
C LYS A 427 -34.85 39.75 4.89
N ALA A 428 -34.55 39.08 6.00
CA ALA A 428 -34.79 37.65 6.23
C ALA A 428 -36.24 37.20 6.01
N LYS A 429 -36.40 36.00 5.45
CA LYS A 429 -37.52 35.07 5.66
C LYS A 429 -37.14 33.68 5.13
N GLY A 430 -37.48 32.62 5.87
CA GLY A 430 -37.41 31.23 5.40
C GLY A 430 -36.15 30.46 5.82
N LYS A 431 -36.30 29.58 6.81
CA LYS A 431 -35.33 28.53 7.17
C LYS A 431 -35.76 27.21 6.52
N PRO A 432 -35.02 26.63 5.57
CA PRO A 432 -35.17 25.23 5.21
C PRO A 432 -34.38 24.38 6.20
N THR A 433 -35.06 23.53 6.95
CA THR A 433 -34.43 22.41 7.66
C THR A 433 -34.19 21.29 6.67
N THR A 434 -32.92 21.03 6.32
CA THR A 434 -32.51 19.83 5.60
C THR A 434 -31.56 19.03 6.47
N THR A 435 -32.07 17.92 7.00
CA THR A 435 -31.32 16.92 7.76
C THR A 435 -30.32 16.22 6.83
N PRO A 436 -29.03 16.08 7.20
CA PRO A 436 -28.11 15.23 6.45
C PRO A 436 -28.51 13.74 6.61
N PRO A 437 -28.24 12.88 5.60
CA PRO A 437 -28.61 11.47 5.68
C PRO A 437 -27.84 10.75 6.80
N SER A 438 -28.59 10.03 7.64
CA SER A 438 -28.06 9.38 8.84
C SER A 438 -27.54 7.96 8.57
N TRP A 439 -26.22 7.79 8.53
CA TRP A 439 -25.58 6.48 8.72
C TRP A 439 -24.22 6.64 9.40
N TYR A 440 -24.21 6.90 10.71
CA TYR A 440 -23.31 6.26 11.70
C TYR A 440 -23.57 6.89 13.08
N THR A 441 -24.22 6.13 13.97
CA THR A 441 -24.13 6.18 15.44
C THR A 441 -25.16 5.23 16.03
N GLN A 442 -24.76 3.98 16.29
CA GLN A 442 -25.45 3.12 17.25
C GLN A 442 -24.42 2.37 18.12
N THR A 443 -24.01 2.99 19.21
CA THR A 443 -23.59 2.25 20.40
C THR A 443 -24.84 1.79 21.16
N PRO A 444 -24.93 0.52 21.60
CA PRO A 444 -26.16 0.01 22.17
C PRO A 444 -26.37 0.50 23.61
N ARG A 445 -27.44 1.27 23.86
CA ARG A 445 -28.03 1.39 25.20
C ARG A 445 -29.25 0.47 25.29
N GLY A 446 -29.05 -0.70 25.87
CA GLY A 446 -30.17 -1.48 26.42
C GLY A 446 -30.75 -0.76 27.64
N ASN A 447 -32.05 -0.90 27.88
CA ASN A 447 -32.64 -0.51 29.17
C ASN A 447 -33.93 -1.29 29.47
N GLY A 448 -34.15 -1.59 30.76
CA GLY A 448 -35.24 -2.44 31.25
C GLY A 448 -34.77 -3.89 31.49
N THR A 449 -34.84 -4.45 32.71
CA THR A 449 -35.48 -3.99 33.95
C THR A 449 -34.73 -4.50 35.19
N VAL A 450 -34.92 -3.81 36.34
CA VAL A 450 -34.44 -4.24 37.67
C VAL A 450 -35.56 -4.09 38.69
N PRO A 451 -35.81 -5.08 39.55
CA PRO A 451 -36.55 -4.88 40.79
C PRO A 451 -35.71 -5.17 42.05
N GLY A 452 -35.27 -4.10 42.72
CA GLY A 452 -35.28 -3.92 44.18
C GLY A 452 -34.43 -4.81 45.11
N TYR A 453 -33.54 -4.18 45.88
CA TYR A 453 -33.53 -4.33 47.35
C TYR A 453 -33.02 -3.05 48.05
N ARG A 454 -33.30 -2.92 49.36
CA ARG A 454 -33.10 -1.70 50.19
C ARG A 454 -31.74 -1.65 50.94
N PRO A 455 -31.33 -0.47 51.48
CA PRO A 455 -29.98 -0.23 52.03
C PRO A 455 -29.84 -0.31 53.57
N SER A 456 -28.61 -0.51 54.04
CA SER A 456 -28.14 -0.26 55.42
C SER A 456 -26.61 0.02 55.38
N SER A 457 -26.14 1.26 55.52
CA SER A 457 -25.78 1.98 56.78
C SER A 457 -24.43 1.58 57.40
N GLY A 458 -23.48 2.54 57.52
CA GLY A 458 -22.31 2.42 58.42
C GLY A 458 -20.97 3.03 57.97
N PHE A 459 -20.71 4.28 58.37
CA PHE A 459 -19.35 4.78 58.72
C PHE A 459 -19.05 4.37 60.20
N PRO A 460 -17.82 4.47 60.80
CA PRO A 460 -16.86 5.59 60.64
C PRO A 460 -15.35 5.11 60.74
N PRO A 461 -14.31 5.87 61.21
CA PRO A 461 -12.97 5.84 60.56
C PRO A 461 -11.75 5.56 61.49
N GLY A 462 -10.53 5.57 60.92
CA GLY A 462 -9.23 5.62 61.64
C GLY A 462 -8.05 5.53 60.65
N THR A 463 -7.13 6.49 60.46
CA THR A 463 -6.12 7.18 61.32
C THR A 463 -4.73 6.53 61.33
N GLY A 464 -3.71 7.32 60.94
CA GLY A 464 -2.27 7.00 61.02
C GLY A 464 -1.64 6.60 59.69
N GLY A 465 -0.45 7.08 59.28
CA GLY A 465 0.44 8.09 59.87
C GLY A 465 1.80 8.08 59.15
N PHE A 466 2.35 9.26 58.81
CA PHE A 466 3.71 9.39 58.25
C PHE A 466 4.79 9.10 59.33
N PRO A 467 6.06 8.87 58.92
CA PRO A 467 6.99 10.00 58.93
C PRO A 467 7.85 10.14 57.66
N ALA A 468 8.33 11.36 57.42
CA ALA A 468 9.29 11.70 56.37
C ALA A 468 10.75 11.62 56.86
N GLY A 469 11.70 11.52 55.92
CA GLY A 469 13.14 11.52 56.21
C GLY A 469 13.96 12.15 55.07
N THR A 470 14.15 13.47 55.16
CA THR A 470 15.41 14.22 54.92
C THR A 470 16.36 13.81 53.77
N GLY A 471 16.62 14.75 52.85
CA GLY A 471 17.71 14.65 51.85
C GLY A 471 18.87 15.62 52.10
N ALA A 472 19.96 15.45 51.34
CA ALA A 472 21.07 16.40 51.10
C ALA A 472 21.96 15.83 49.94
N PRO A 473 22.83 16.62 49.27
CA PRO A 473 22.94 16.52 47.80
C PRO A 473 24.33 16.12 47.22
N TYR A 474 24.31 15.85 45.90
CA TYR A 474 25.36 15.94 44.85
C TYR A 474 26.87 15.94 45.20
N PRO A 475 27.68 15.33 44.32
CA PRO A 475 28.48 16.22 43.45
C PRO A 475 28.36 15.93 41.93
N MET A 476 28.75 16.93 41.15
CA MET A 476 28.83 16.88 39.67
C MET A 476 29.98 15.98 39.19
N SER A 477 29.86 15.44 37.98
CA SER A 477 31.01 14.98 37.19
C SER A 477 31.02 15.70 35.83
N THR A 478 32.17 16.28 35.49
CA THR A 478 32.39 17.14 34.33
C THR A 478 32.71 16.35 33.07
N LYS A 479 32.22 16.82 31.91
CA LYS A 479 32.75 16.44 30.59
C LYS A 479 34.24 16.82 30.49
N PRO A 480 34.97 16.17 29.57
CA PRO A 480 35.79 16.90 28.62
C PRO A 480 35.21 16.82 27.21
N ALA A 481 35.39 17.90 26.44
CA ALA A 481 35.14 17.90 25.01
C ALA A 481 36.43 17.51 24.28
N ASN A 482 36.32 16.83 23.13
CA ASN A 482 37.34 16.89 22.10
C ASN A 482 36.70 17.41 20.82
N ARG A 483 37.15 18.59 20.39
CA ARG A 483 37.05 19.05 19.00
C ARG A 483 38.47 18.97 18.45
N ASP A 484 38.68 18.19 17.40
CA ASP A 484 39.84 18.37 16.54
C ASP A 484 39.36 18.81 15.16
N VAL A 485 40.10 19.77 14.60
CA VAL A 485 39.80 20.42 13.32
C VAL A 485 41.07 20.38 12.47
N CYS A 486 41.02 19.62 11.39
CA CYS A 486 41.87 19.72 10.20
C CYS A 486 40.87 19.59 9.02
N VAL A 487 40.74 20.52 8.06
CA VAL A 487 41.77 21.20 7.26
C VAL A 487 42.66 20.20 6.54
N TYR A 488 42.15 19.61 5.45
CA TYR A 488 42.59 19.94 4.09
C TYR A 488 41.45 19.70 3.08
#